data_AF-A0A0B6SEL5-F1
#
_entry.id   AF-A0A0B6SEL5-F1
#
_cell.length_a   1.000
_cell.length_b   1.000
_cell.length_c   1.000
_cell.angle_alpha   90.00
_cell.angle_beta   90.00
_cell.angle_gamma   90.00
#
_symmetry.space_group_name_H-M   'P 1'
#
loop_
_entity.id
_entity.type
_entity.pdbx_description
1 polymer ?
#
loop_
_entity_poly.entity_id
_entity_poly.type
_entity_poly.pdbx_seq_one_letter_code
_entity_poly.pdbx_strand_id
1 'polypeptide(L)'
;MPACPPARRLASLALLGAMSVLLSACERHGAHDAGTATASGAASVSAPAPAAASATRPASTASDVSAASSASSASASTPGLKRADLMRAVFPHWHEGNDPGARDVEVELPERDDSGRIRRPAGAARTAVTRIEIAPREVIRLDDTHAVMLTEGVSVDDGGVRDDSYASGAWLGAYFFRHDAAGWVLEQRMDGVDYLGVAGTLGDTSVARIGADEFGLIVTGGGCWQGICGTWASVYGIKPGHVATYASTIPTDGNNLGASGDCDAALKAADTAHGAASETDVVATTDAGGPPSCFDINGKLSLATAADGTSEMRIHFDGAQTSGSGDEPAVRAIHQTAVYRLRDGKYVLVAGHDPVPAF
;
A
#
# COMPACT_ATOMS: atom_id res chain seq x y z
N MET A 1 66.24 2.52 -3.90
CA MET A 1 65.09 1.81 -4.47
C MET A 1 64.00 1.75 -3.41
N PRO A 2 62.88 2.49 -3.55
CA PRO A 2 61.74 2.39 -2.64
C PRO A 2 60.74 1.33 -3.11
N ALA A 3 60.13 0.60 -2.19
CA ALA A 3 59.11 -0.41 -2.49
C ALA A 3 57.69 0.20 -2.49
N CYS A 4 56.82 -0.35 -3.34
CA CYS A 4 55.44 0.13 -3.55
C CYS A 4 54.47 -0.45 -2.48
N PRO A 5 53.42 0.28 -2.04
CA PRO A 5 52.49 -0.20 -1.02
C PRO A 5 51.31 -1.00 -1.61
N PRO A 6 50.71 -1.95 -0.86
CA PRO A 6 49.45 -2.56 -1.24
C PRO A 6 48.26 -1.63 -0.94
N ALA A 7 47.30 -1.58 -1.87
CA ALA A 7 46.19 -0.63 -1.84
C ALA A 7 45.10 -0.98 -0.82
N ARG A 8 44.63 0.03 -0.07
CA ARG A 8 43.35 -0.03 0.66
C ARG A 8 42.21 0.01 -0.35
N ARG A 9 41.43 -1.07 -0.48
CA ARG A 9 40.12 -1.02 -1.14
C ARG A 9 39.08 -0.47 -0.15
N LEU A 10 38.62 0.74 -0.39
CA LEU A 10 37.31 1.19 0.08
C LEU A 10 36.24 0.38 -0.66
N ALA A 11 35.50 -0.45 0.06
CA ALA A 11 34.31 -1.13 -0.45
C ALA A 11 33.09 -0.48 0.19
N SER A 12 32.52 0.51 -0.50
CA SER A 12 31.15 0.96 -0.21
C SER A 12 30.20 -0.16 -0.61
N LEU A 13 29.41 -0.68 0.33
CA LEU A 13 28.37 -1.66 0.07
C LEU A 13 27.04 -1.12 0.60
N ALA A 14 26.29 -0.50 -0.32
CA ALA A 14 24.85 -0.41 -0.19
C ALA A 14 24.26 -1.73 -0.69
N LEU A 15 23.46 -2.41 0.13
CA LEU A 15 22.59 -3.50 -0.33
C LEU A 15 21.17 -3.29 0.19
N LEU A 16 20.30 -2.91 -0.74
CA LEU A 16 18.86 -3.11 -0.70
C LEU A 16 18.43 -3.24 -2.17
N GLY A 17 17.77 -4.34 -2.52
CA GLY A 17 17.18 -4.54 -3.86
C GLY A 17 17.39 -5.92 -4.46
N ALA A 18 16.29 -6.45 -5.02
CA ALA A 18 16.18 -7.64 -5.87
C ALA A 18 16.34 -9.03 -5.20
N MET A 19 15.20 -9.63 -4.84
CA MET A 19 14.92 -11.02 -5.25
C MET A 19 13.56 -11.10 -5.94
N SER A 20 13.61 -11.19 -7.26
CA SER A 20 12.51 -11.59 -8.13
C SER A 20 13.10 -12.24 -9.38
N VAL A 21 12.29 -13.08 -10.03
CA VAL A 21 12.61 -13.91 -11.21
C VAL A 21 13.47 -15.16 -10.90
N LEU A 22 12.80 -16.31 -10.84
CA LEU A 22 12.98 -17.36 -11.85
C LEU A 22 11.91 -18.47 -11.71
N LEU A 23 11.01 -18.54 -12.69
CA LEU A 23 10.62 -19.80 -13.34
C LEU A 23 9.80 -19.49 -14.60
N SER A 24 10.44 -19.68 -15.76
CA SER A 24 9.83 -19.50 -17.08
C SER A 24 8.98 -20.70 -17.50
N ALA A 25 8.11 -20.44 -18.47
CA ALA A 25 7.31 -21.39 -19.22
C ALA A 25 7.97 -22.77 -19.51
N CYS A 26 7.17 -23.83 -19.37
CA CYS A 26 7.32 -25.04 -20.18
C CYS A 26 6.31 -24.98 -21.34
N GLU A 27 6.81 -25.14 -22.56
CA GLU A 27 5.99 -25.15 -23.77
C GLU A 27 5.17 -26.45 -23.93
N ARG A 28 4.05 -26.33 -24.64
CA ARG A 28 3.31 -27.47 -25.20
C ARG A 28 4.12 -28.06 -26.36
N HIS A 29 4.16 -29.39 -26.50
CA HIS A 29 3.83 -30.09 -27.77
C HIS A 29 3.85 -31.62 -27.61
N GLY A 30 2.98 -32.32 -28.36
CA GLY A 30 3.24 -33.71 -28.78
C GLY A 30 2.10 -34.72 -28.71
N ALA A 31 1.15 -34.69 -29.65
CA ALA A 31 0.56 -35.90 -30.28
C ALA A 31 -0.26 -35.54 -31.54
N HIS A 32 -0.21 -36.44 -32.54
CA HIS A 32 -0.82 -36.35 -33.88
C HIS A 32 -2.36 -36.68 -33.82
N ASP A 33 -3.20 -36.54 -34.87
CA ASP A 33 -2.94 -36.87 -36.28
C ASP A 33 -3.95 -36.32 -37.34
N ALA A 34 -3.55 -36.45 -38.62
CA ALA A 34 -4.31 -36.43 -39.88
C ALA A 34 -5.04 -35.14 -40.38
N GLY A 35 -4.73 -34.70 -41.63
CA GLY A 35 -5.58 -33.68 -42.31
C GLY A 35 -5.08 -32.91 -43.56
N THR A 36 -4.44 -33.55 -44.55
CA THR A 36 -4.35 -33.09 -45.98
C THR A 36 -3.99 -31.63 -46.36
N ALA A 37 -2.75 -31.48 -46.86
CA ALA A 37 -2.42 -31.06 -48.24
C ALA A 37 -2.65 -29.61 -48.80
N THR A 38 -1.52 -29.06 -49.28
CA THR A 38 -1.32 -28.30 -50.56
C THR A 38 -1.71 -26.82 -50.74
N ALA A 39 -0.67 -25.96 -50.67
CA ALA A 39 0.00 -25.35 -51.85
C ALA A 39 -0.27 -23.88 -52.29
N SER A 40 0.80 -23.08 -52.17
CA SER A 40 1.44 -22.26 -53.23
C SER A 40 1.02 -20.78 -53.48
N GLY A 41 2.00 -19.98 -53.94
CA GLY A 41 1.88 -18.60 -54.44
C GLY A 41 2.48 -17.52 -53.52
N ALA A 42 3.79 -17.29 -53.48
CA ALA A 42 4.56 -16.39 -54.37
C ALA A 42 4.07 -14.91 -54.31
N ALA A 43 4.78 -13.98 -53.65
CA ALA A 43 5.92 -13.18 -54.16
C ALA A 43 5.52 -12.09 -55.20
N SER A 44 6.08 -10.86 -55.27
CA SER A 44 6.89 -10.04 -54.34
C SER A 44 7.20 -8.67 -54.98
N VAL A 45 7.06 -7.56 -54.23
CA VAL A 45 7.85 -6.28 -54.29
C VAL A 45 7.96 -5.49 -55.62
N SER A 46 7.52 -4.21 -55.62
CA SER A 46 8.37 -3.00 -55.88
C SER A 46 7.59 -1.66 -55.92
N ALA A 47 8.22 -0.59 -55.39
CA ALA A 47 7.79 0.83 -55.46
C ALA A 47 8.52 1.54 -56.66
N PRO A 48 8.55 2.89 -56.89
CA PRO A 48 8.27 4.04 -56.00
C PRO A 48 7.46 5.24 -56.62
N ALA A 49 7.39 6.35 -55.87
CA ALA A 49 6.80 7.68 -56.22
C ALA A 49 7.89 8.65 -56.81
N PRO A 50 7.74 10.00 -56.94
CA PRO A 50 6.59 10.93 -56.75
C PRO A 50 6.43 12.05 -57.83
N ALA A 51 5.43 12.95 -57.72
CA ALA A 51 5.37 14.28 -58.38
C ALA A 51 4.29 15.22 -57.78
N ALA A 52 4.32 16.52 -58.13
CA ALA A 52 3.40 17.58 -57.66
C ALA A 52 3.14 18.62 -58.79
N ALA A 53 2.35 19.71 -58.68
CA ALA A 53 1.71 20.40 -57.54
C ALA A 53 0.53 21.33 -58.00
N SER A 54 0.00 22.14 -57.07
CA SER A 54 -0.57 23.50 -57.26
C SER A 54 -2.08 23.75 -57.49
N ALA A 55 -2.63 24.62 -56.61
CA ALA A 55 -3.75 25.57 -56.79
C ALA A 55 -5.18 25.02 -57.03
N THR A 56 -6.31 25.67 -56.68
CA THR A 56 -6.60 27.04 -56.19
C THR A 56 -7.82 27.02 -55.23
N ARG A 57 -7.94 27.97 -54.29
CA ARG A 57 -9.12 28.17 -53.42
C ARG A 57 -10.12 29.19 -54.02
N PRO A 58 -11.43 29.03 -53.80
CA PRO A 58 -12.22 30.16 -53.31
C PRO A 58 -13.06 29.81 -52.06
N ALA A 59 -13.68 30.82 -51.46
CA ALA A 59 -14.31 30.76 -50.14
C ALA A 59 -15.78 30.32 -50.18
N SER A 60 -16.24 29.75 -49.06
CA SER A 60 -17.65 29.74 -48.65
C SER A 60 -17.74 30.13 -47.16
N THR A 61 -18.69 31.01 -46.86
CA THR A 61 -18.97 31.57 -45.52
C THR A 61 -20.15 30.87 -44.85
N ALA A 62 -20.19 30.91 -43.51
CA ALA A 62 -21.25 30.40 -42.62
C ALA A 62 -21.40 28.85 -42.64
N SER A 63 -21.58 28.16 -41.51
CA SER A 63 -22.47 28.49 -40.37
C SER A 63 -21.99 27.93 -39.02
N ASP A 64 -22.71 28.31 -37.98
CA ASP A 64 -22.85 27.64 -36.68
C ASP A 64 -21.60 27.47 -35.81
N VAL A 65 -21.41 28.47 -34.94
CA VAL A 65 -20.80 28.28 -33.63
C VAL A 65 -21.67 27.29 -32.85
N SER A 66 -21.33 26.01 -32.95
CA SER A 66 -21.92 24.97 -32.13
C SER A 66 -21.52 25.20 -30.67
N ALA A 67 -22.37 25.93 -29.94
CA ALA A 67 -22.27 26.07 -28.51
C ALA A 67 -22.61 24.72 -27.86
N ALA A 68 -21.63 23.81 -27.88
CA ALA A 68 -21.65 22.60 -27.10
C ALA A 68 -21.79 23.01 -25.63
N SER A 69 -23.03 22.95 -25.13
CA SER A 69 -23.33 23.18 -23.73
C SER A 69 -22.56 22.14 -22.95
N SER A 70 -21.47 22.56 -22.31
CA SER A 70 -20.77 21.75 -21.33
C SER A 70 -21.80 21.33 -20.30
N ALA A 71 -22.20 20.06 -20.33
CA ALA A 71 -23.00 19.47 -19.28
C ALA A 71 -22.11 19.43 -18.04
N SER A 72 -22.07 20.56 -17.33
CA SER A 72 -21.46 20.66 -16.02
C SER A 72 -22.23 19.68 -15.15
N SER A 73 -21.63 18.53 -14.89
CA SER A 73 -22.17 17.49 -14.03
C SER A 73 -22.39 18.11 -12.66
N ALA A 74 -23.65 18.49 -12.40
CA ALA A 74 -24.02 19.09 -11.12
C ALA A 74 -23.64 18.10 -10.02
N SER A 75 -22.63 18.45 -9.23
CA SER A 75 -22.11 17.59 -8.18
C SER A 75 -23.26 17.11 -7.30
N ALA A 76 -23.48 15.80 -7.26
CA ALA A 76 -24.58 15.22 -6.51
C ALA A 76 -24.44 15.60 -5.03
N SER A 77 -25.53 16.09 -4.44
CA SER A 77 -25.61 16.44 -3.02
C SER A 77 -26.28 15.33 -2.22
N THR A 78 -25.83 15.12 -0.98
CA THR A 78 -26.46 14.18 -0.05
C THR A 78 -26.95 14.91 1.20
N PRO A 79 -28.09 14.51 1.79
CA PRO A 79 -28.61 15.14 3.01
C PRO A 79 -27.80 14.79 4.27
N GLY A 80 -26.79 13.91 4.18
CA GLY A 80 -26.03 13.45 5.33
C GLY A 80 -24.89 12.49 4.98
N LEU A 81 -24.09 12.16 5.99
CA LEU A 81 -22.83 11.42 5.87
C LEU A 81 -22.96 9.88 5.85
N LYS A 82 -24.04 9.34 5.29
CA LYS A 82 -24.19 7.88 5.14
C LYS A 82 -23.26 7.37 4.04
N ARG A 83 -22.43 6.36 4.36
CA ARG A 83 -21.46 5.73 3.43
C ARG A 83 -22.05 5.49 2.03
N ALA A 84 -23.17 4.77 1.91
CA ALA A 84 -23.77 4.44 0.62
C ALA A 84 -24.29 5.67 -0.18
N ASP A 85 -24.71 6.74 0.50
CA ASP A 85 -25.15 7.97 -0.18
C ASP A 85 -23.94 8.77 -0.69
N LEU A 86 -22.87 8.86 0.11
CA LEU A 86 -21.60 9.48 -0.29
C LEU A 86 -20.94 8.71 -1.44
N MET A 87 -20.94 7.37 -1.40
CA MET A 87 -20.46 6.53 -2.51
C MET A 87 -21.22 6.82 -3.80
N ARG A 88 -22.56 6.90 -3.77
CA ARG A 88 -23.36 7.27 -4.95
C ARG A 88 -23.13 8.70 -5.43
N ALA A 89 -22.77 9.63 -4.56
CA ALA A 89 -22.42 10.99 -4.95
C ALA A 89 -21.07 11.09 -5.69
N VAL A 90 -20.13 10.19 -5.39
CA VAL A 90 -18.82 10.09 -6.08
C VAL A 90 -18.89 9.19 -7.31
N PHE A 91 -19.67 8.12 -7.22
CA PHE A 91 -19.79 7.04 -8.19
C PHE A 91 -21.28 6.75 -8.46
N PRO A 92 -21.94 7.45 -9.41
CA PRO A 92 -23.39 7.39 -9.60
C PRO A 92 -23.98 6.00 -9.89
N HIS A 93 -23.16 5.07 -10.37
CA HIS A 93 -23.57 3.69 -10.66
C HIS A 93 -23.26 2.70 -9.52
N TRP A 94 -22.55 3.12 -8.46
CA TRP A 94 -22.19 2.26 -7.34
C TRP A 94 -23.40 1.90 -6.47
N HIS A 95 -23.49 0.65 -6.05
CA HIS A 95 -24.50 0.15 -5.13
C HIS A 95 -23.99 -1.02 -4.27
N GLU A 96 -24.57 -1.16 -3.07
CA GLU A 96 -24.34 -2.34 -2.22
C GLU A 96 -25.18 -3.50 -2.73
N GLY A 97 -24.56 -4.66 -2.97
CA GLY A 97 -25.25 -5.87 -3.40
C GLY A 97 -24.28 -7.02 -3.67
N ASN A 98 -24.83 -8.11 -4.20
CA ASN A 98 -24.08 -9.29 -4.66
C ASN A 98 -23.93 -9.31 -6.20
N ASP A 99 -24.37 -8.26 -6.90
CA ASP A 99 -24.27 -8.18 -8.35
C ASP A 99 -22.80 -7.97 -8.75
N PRO A 100 -22.21 -8.79 -9.65
CA PRO A 100 -20.75 -8.88 -9.86
C PRO A 100 -20.00 -7.64 -10.38
N GLY A 101 -20.68 -6.51 -10.52
CA GLY A 101 -20.07 -5.22 -10.89
C GLY A 101 -20.75 -4.02 -10.23
N ALA A 102 -21.59 -4.24 -9.21
CA ALA A 102 -22.29 -3.15 -8.50
C ALA A 102 -21.35 -2.20 -7.76
N ARG A 103 -20.14 -2.67 -7.45
CA ARG A 103 -19.09 -1.93 -6.76
C ARG A 103 -17.91 -1.58 -7.67
N ASP A 104 -17.98 -1.94 -8.95
CA ASP A 104 -16.91 -1.70 -9.90
C ASP A 104 -16.97 -0.25 -10.37
N VAL A 105 -15.82 0.42 -10.31
CA VAL A 105 -15.68 1.80 -10.73
C VAL A 105 -14.40 1.99 -11.54
N GLU A 106 -14.44 2.92 -12.48
CA GLU A 106 -13.24 3.46 -13.10
C GLU A 106 -12.71 4.64 -12.28
N VAL A 107 -11.41 4.65 -12.03
CA VAL A 107 -10.70 5.66 -11.22
C VAL A 107 -9.34 5.99 -11.85
N GLU A 108 -8.85 7.20 -11.62
CA GLU A 108 -7.50 7.60 -12.06
C GLU A 108 -6.47 7.30 -10.96
N LEU A 109 -5.78 6.17 -11.08
CA LEU A 109 -4.81 5.72 -10.08
C LEU A 109 -3.37 6.07 -10.49
N PRO A 110 -2.50 6.48 -9.54
CA PRO A 110 -1.09 6.72 -9.82
C PRO A 110 -0.35 5.47 -10.34
N GLU A 111 0.54 5.65 -11.32
CA GLU A 111 1.48 4.61 -11.73
C GLU A 111 2.35 4.17 -10.54
N ARG A 112 2.53 2.85 -10.38
CA ARG A 112 3.50 2.25 -9.45
C ARG A 112 4.79 1.91 -10.19
N ASP A 113 5.91 1.91 -9.48
CA ASP A 113 7.17 1.39 -9.98
C ASP A 113 7.30 -0.13 -9.80
N ASP A 114 8.39 -0.67 -10.33
CA ASP A 114 8.75 -2.09 -10.31
C ASP A 114 8.97 -2.62 -8.88
N SER A 115 9.05 -1.74 -7.86
CA SER A 115 9.07 -2.07 -6.43
C SER A 115 7.70 -1.91 -5.74
N GLY A 116 6.65 -1.69 -6.53
CA GLY A 116 5.27 -1.50 -6.05
C GLY A 116 4.98 -0.11 -5.49
N ARG A 117 5.93 0.84 -5.52
CA ARG A 117 5.78 2.16 -4.89
C ARG A 117 5.15 3.16 -5.86
N ILE A 118 4.27 4.02 -5.35
CA ILE A 118 3.67 5.10 -6.16
C ILE A 118 4.77 6.03 -6.70
N ARG A 119 4.85 6.16 -8.03
CA ARG A 119 5.78 7.06 -8.70
C ARG A 119 5.34 8.51 -8.52
N ARG A 120 5.87 9.18 -7.49
CA ARG A 120 5.86 10.64 -7.36
C ARG A 120 7.24 11.20 -7.78
N PRO A 121 7.53 11.38 -9.10
CA PRO A 121 8.64 12.22 -9.52
C PRO A 121 8.43 13.66 -9.03
N ALA A 122 9.41 14.55 -9.21
CA ALA A 122 9.24 15.98 -8.91
C ALA A 122 8.27 16.64 -9.90
N GLY A 123 6.97 16.45 -9.67
CA GLY A 123 5.86 16.79 -10.57
C GLY A 123 4.61 15.97 -10.21
N ALA A 124 3.57 16.02 -11.04
CA ALA A 124 2.42 15.13 -10.87
C ALA A 124 2.83 13.67 -11.14
N ALA A 125 2.31 12.74 -10.33
CA ALA A 125 2.35 11.32 -10.68
C ALA A 125 1.60 11.11 -12.00
N ARG A 126 2.10 10.23 -12.86
CA ARG A 126 1.30 9.76 -14.00
C ARG A 126 0.14 8.94 -13.47
N THR A 127 -1.05 9.13 -14.02
CA THR A 127 -2.24 8.35 -13.68
C THR A 127 -2.66 7.45 -14.84
N ALA A 128 -3.30 6.34 -14.50
CA ALA A 128 -3.95 5.45 -15.46
C ALA A 128 -5.39 5.18 -15.00
N VAL A 129 -6.34 5.24 -15.94
CA VAL A 129 -7.72 4.80 -15.69
C VAL A 129 -7.69 3.31 -15.43
N THR A 130 -8.15 2.90 -14.25
CA THR A 130 -8.13 1.53 -13.76
C THR A 130 -9.51 1.15 -13.24
N ARG A 131 -9.97 -0.06 -13.54
CA ARG A 131 -11.19 -0.63 -12.95
C ARG A 131 -10.87 -1.28 -11.61
N ILE A 132 -11.59 -0.90 -10.56
CA ILE A 132 -11.46 -1.46 -9.21
C ILE A 132 -12.83 -1.82 -8.65
N GLU A 133 -12.92 -2.84 -7.79
CA GLU A 133 -14.01 -2.94 -6.82
C GLU A 133 -13.72 -1.96 -5.67
N ILE A 134 -14.68 -1.09 -5.33
CA ILE A 134 -14.52 -0.08 -4.28
C ILE A 134 -15.52 -0.25 -3.13
N ALA A 135 -15.01 -0.15 -1.90
CA ALA A 135 -15.80 -0.22 -0.67
C ALA A 135 -15.52 0.96 0.27
N PRO A 136 -16.54 1.59 0.87
CA PRO A 136 -16.36 2.64 1.87
C PRO A 136 -15.87 2.04 3.20
N ARG A 137 -14.74 2.54 3.71
CA ARG A 137 -14.16 2.15 5.00
C ARG A 137 -14.64 3.10 6.09
N GLU A 138 -14.20 4.35 6.06
CA GLU A 138 -14.50 5.33 7.11
C GLU A 138 -15.19 6.58 6.57
N VAL A 139 -15.96 7.26 7.44
CA VAL A 139 -16.47 8.61 7.18
C VAL A 139 -16.15 9.47 8.39
N ILE A 140 -15.26 10.44 8.21
CA ILE A 140 -14.78 11.33 9.25
C ILE A 140 -15.41 12.69 9.03
N ARG A 141 -16.18 13.18 10.00
CA ARG A 141 -16.59 14.58 10.04
C ARG A 141 -15.42 15.40 10.58
N LEU A 142 -14.82 16.22 9.72
CA LEU A 142 -13.63 17.00 10.03
C LEU A 142 -14.02 18.22 10.88
N ASP A 143 -15.06 18.92 10.44
CA ASP A 143 -15.72 20.02 11.15
C ASP A 143 -17.23 20.08 10.78
N ASP A 144 -17.94 21.14 11.16
CA ASP A 144 -19.37 21.30 10.84
C ASP A 144 -19.66 21.37 9.33
N THR A 145 -18.68 21.83 8.55
CA THR A 145 -18.75 22.10 7.11
C THR A 145 -17.94 21.13 6.24
N HIS A 146 -16.95 20.41 6.76
CA HIS A 146 -16.14 19.46 5.98
C HIS A 146 -16.19 18.03 6.53
N ALA A 147 -16.18 17.06 5.62
CA ALA A 147 -16.05 15.64 5.91
C ALA A 147 -15.18 14.94 4.86
N VAL A 148 -14.69 13.75 5.19
CA VAL A 148 -14.01 12.87 4.24
C VAL A 148 -14.55 11.46 4.35
N MET A 149 -14.75 10.81 3.20
CA MET A 149 -14.95 9.37 3.10
C MET A 149 -13.66 8.72 2.64
N LEU A 150 -13.23 7.69 3.37
CA LEU A 150 -12.07 6.87 3.03
C LEU A 150 -12.56 5.53 2.44
N THR A 151 -11.90 5.04 1.41
CA THR A 151 -12.28 3.82 0.70
C THR A 151 -11.12 2.84 0.55
N GLU A 152 -11.46 1.57 0.48
CA GLU A 152 -10.60 0.50 -0.04
C GLU A 152 -10.96 0.24 -1.50
N GLY A 153 -9.97 0.17 -2.38
CA GLY A 153 -10.13 -0.14 -3.79
C GLY A 153 -9.20 -1.28 -4.24
N VAL A 154 -9.72 -2.32 -4.87
CA VAL A 154 -8.93 -3.46 -5.33
C VAL A 154 -9.12 -3.65 -6.83
N SER A 155 -8.02 -3.78 -7.56
CA SER A 155 -8.04 -4.02 -9.01
C SER A 155 -8.89 -5.23 -9.35
N VAL A 156 -9.68 -5.15 -10.40
CA VAL A 156 -10.41 -6.29 -10.96
C VAL A 156 -9.95 -6.57 -12.39
N ASP A 157 -10.03 -7.83 -12.81
CA ASP A 157 -9.78 -8.23 -14.19
C ASP A 157 -10.97 -7.89 -15.12
N ASP A 158 -10.83 -8.20 -16.42
CA ASP A 158 -11.89 -7.99 -17.41
C ASP A 158 -13.22 -8.70 -17.04
N GLY A 159 -13.12 -9.81 -16.31
CA GLY A 159 -14.25 -10.59 -15.80
C GLY A 159 -14.90 -10.04 -14.53
N GLY A 160 -14.32 -9.01 -13.91
CA GLY A 160 -14.76 -8.48 -12.61
C GLY A 160 -14.21 -9.29 -11.41
N VAL A 161 -13.20 -10.13 -11.60
CA VAL A 161 -12.58 -10.89 -10.51
C VAL A 161 -11.53 -10.01 -9.83
N ARG A 162 -11.62 -9.86 -8.50
CA ARG A 162 -10.64 -9.14 -7.68
C ARG A 162 -9.24 -9.76 -7.78
N ASP A 163 -8.23 -8.90 -7.83
CA ASP A 163 -6.84 -9.29 -7.66
C ASP A 163 -6.50 -9.48 -6.17
N ASP A 164 -6.97 -10.59 -5.60
CA ASP A 164 -6.67 -11.01 -4.24
C ASP A 164 -5.34 -11.82 -4.17
N SER A 165 -4.40 -11.61 -5.10
CA SER A 165 -3.09 -12.29 -5.07
C SER A 165 -2.28 -11.88 -3.83
N TYR A 166 -1.44 -12.78 -3.31
CA TYR A 166 -0.66 -12.49 -2.09
C TYR A 166 0.19 -11.21 -2.20
N ALA A 167 0.73 -10.91 -3.39
CA ALA A 167 1.55 -9.72 -3.64
C ALA A 167 0.72 -8.45 -3.92
N SER A 168 -0.60 -8.58 -4.05
CA SER A 168 -1.52 -7.49 -4.38
C SER A 168 -2.11 -6.90 -3.11
N GLY A 169 -1.77 -5.65 -2.81
CA GLY A 169 -2.45 -4.85 -1.81
C GLY A 169 -3.71 -4.17 -2.36
N ALA A 170 -4.23 -3.21 -1.60
CA ALA A 170 -5.36 -2.37 -1.97
C ALA A 170 -5.02 -0.87 -1.98
N TRP A 171 -5.81 -0.10 -2.71
CA TRP A 171 -5.72 1.34 -2.82
C TRP A 171 -6.51 2.03 -1.70
N LEU A 172 -5.88 2.99 -1.04
CA LEU A 172 -6.54 3.93 -0.15
C LEU A 172 -7.04 5.12 -0.97
N GLY A 173 -8.36 5.30 -1.05
CA GLY A 173 -8.99 6.50 -1.64
C GLY A 173 -9.47 7.47 -0.56
N ALA A 174 -9.51 8.77 -0.89
CA ALA A 174 -10.08 9.81 -0.02
C ALA A 174 -10.95 10.79 -0.81
N TYR A 175 -12.17 11.00 -0.35
CA TYR A 175 -13.18 11.85 -0.99
C TYR A 175 -13.66 12.91 -0.01
N PHE A 176 -13.31 14.17 -0.26
CA PHE A 176 -13.65 15.28 0.61
C PHE A 176 -14.98 15.90 0.19
N PHE A 177 -15.83 16.19 1.17
CA PHE A 177 -17.14 16.78 1.00
C PHE A 177 -17.24 18.07 1.79
N ARG A 178 -17.85 19.08 1.17
CA ARG A 178 -18.24 20.34 1.81
C ARG A 178 -19.76 20.38 1.97
N HIS A 179 -20.24 20.85 3.11
CA HIS A 179 -21.65 21.06 3.38
C HIS A 179 -22.07 22.48 2.96
N ASP A 180 -23.15 22.58 2.19
CA ASP A 180 -23.83 23.85 1.90
C ASP A 180 -25.36 23.69 1.96
N ALA A 181 -26.09 24.66 1.39
CA ALA A 181 -27.55 24.69 1.42
C ALA A 181 -28.22 23.51 0.70
N ALA A 182 -27.51 22.83 -0.21
CA ALA A 182 -28.01 21.62 -0.88
C ALA A 182 -27.67 20.32 -0.11
N GLY A 183 -26.84 20.39 0.92
CA GLY A 183 -26.32 19.23 1.67
C GLY A 183 -24.82 19.06 1.49
N TRP A 184 -24.33 17.83 1.65
CA TRP A 184 -22.93 17.47 1.43
C TRP A 184 -22.65 17.26 -0.05
N VAL A 185 -21.69 18.00 -0.58
CA VAL A 185 -21.29 17.97 -1.99
C VAL A 185 -19.83 17.58 -2.09
N LEU A 186 -19.50 16.71 -3.06
CA LEU A 186 -18.11 16.33 -3.36
C LEU A 186 -17.30 17.58 -3.75
N GLU A 187 -16.24 17.85 -3.01
CA GLU A 187 -15.33 18.98 -3.20
C GLU A 187 -14.02 18.55 -3.85
N GLN A 188 -13.45 17.41 -3.44
CA GLN A 188 -12.19 16.91 -3.96
C GLN A 188 -12.16 15.37 -3.94
N ARG A 189 -11.59 14.80 -5.02
CA ARG A 189 -11.28 13.37 -5.15
C ARG A 189 -9.78 13.15 -5.00
N MET A 190 -9.40 12.09 -4.30
CA MET A 190 -8.05 11.53 -4.27
C MET A 190 -8.19 10.02 -4.42
N ASP A 191 -8.32 9.56 -5.67
CA ASP A 191 -8.67 8.16 -5.98
C ASP A 191 -7.59 7.16 -5.53
N GLY A 192 -6.30 7.57 -5.50
CA GLY A 192 -5.18 6.77 -5.00
C GLY A 192 -4.23 7.59 -4.13
N VAL A 193 -4.53 7.67 -2.83
CA VAL A 193 -3.68 8.30 -1.80
C VAL A 193 -2.41 7.47 -1.57
N ASP A 194 -2.60 6.17 -1.39
CA ASP A 194 -1.54 5.20 -1.14
C ASP A 194 -1.96 3.79 -1.60
N TYR A 195 -0.99 2.86 -1.68
CA TYR A 195 -1.23 1.45 -2.01
C TYR A 195 -0.50 0.56 -1.01
N LEU A 196 -1.24 -0.27 -0.27
CA LEU A 196 -0.72 -1.01 0.88
C LEU A 196 -1.52 -2.28 1.17
N GLY A 197 -1.00 -3.11 2.07
CA GLY A 197 -1.56 -4.41 2.42
C GLY A 197 -1.18 -5.51 1.41
N VAL A 198 -1.87 -6.65 1.53
CA VAL A 198 -1.59 -7.91 0.81
C VAL A 198 -2.90 -8.66 0.59
N ALA A 199 -2.93 -9.63 -0.33
CA ALA A 199 -4.10 -10.48 -0.60
C ALA A 199 -5.42 -9.70 -0.82
N GLY A 200 -5.36 -8.59 -1.56
CA GLY A 200 -6.54 -7.80 -1.93
C GLY A 200 -7.21 -7.07 -0.77
N THR A 201 -6.48 -6.58 0.22
CA THR A 201 -7.04 -5.71 1.29
C THR A 201 -6.02 -4.72 1.85
N LEU A 202 -6.51 -3.60 2.37
CA LEU A 202 -5.74 -2.66 3.22
C LEU A 202 -5.45 -3.26 4.60
N GLY A 203 -6.26 -4.20 5.06
CA GLY A 203 -6.35 -4.62 6.46
C GLY A 203 -7.29 -3.74 7.28
N ASP A 204 -7.08 -3.71 8.59
CA ASP A 204 -7.93 -3.00 9.54
C ASP A 204 -7.66 -1.49 9.55
N THR A 205 -8.73 -0.71 9.75
CA THR A 205 -8.68 0.75 9.84
C THR A 205 -9.16 1.23 11.21
N SER A 206 -8.50 2.27 11.74
CA SER A 206 -9.03 3.01 12.89
C SER A 206 -8.71 4.50 12.80
N VAL A 207 -9.57 5.32 13.39
CA VAL A 207 -9.47 6.78 13.33
C VAL A 207 -9.39 7.36 14.74
N ALA A 208 -8.43 8.25 14.95
CA ALA A 208 -8.28 9.03 16.18
C ALA A 208 -8.13 10.52 15.86
N ARG A 209 -8.46 11.40 16.82
CA ARG A 209 -8.09 12.82 16.73
C ARG A 209 -6.64 12.97 17.18
N ILE A 210 -5.80 13.60 16.35
CA ILE A 210 -4.35 13.76 16.59
C ILE A 210 -3.92 15.23 16.76
N GLY A 211 -4.83 16.17 16.51
CA GLY A 211 -4.66 17.60 16.78
C GLY A 211 -6.02 18.28 16.96
N ALA A 212 -6.03 19.60 17.16
CA ALA A 212 -7.28 20.36 17.29
C ALA A 212 -8.20 20.12 16.08
N ASP A 213 -7.67 20.34 14.88
CA ASP A 213 -8.37 20.27 13.59
C ASP A 213 -7.79 19.17 12.68
N GLU A 214 -7.34 18.06 13.28
CA GLU A 214 -6.65 16.99 12.57
C GLU A 214 -6.97 15.59 13.10
N PHE A 215 -7.22 14.67 12.15
CA PHE A 215 -7.45 13.25 12.42
C PHE A 215 -6.30 12.40 11.90
N GLY A 216 -6.00 11.32 12.60
CA GLY A 216 -5.10 10.27 12.16
C GLY A 216 -5.91 9.04 11.75
N LEU A 217 -5.71 8.56 10.52
CA LEU A 217 -6.08 7.22 10.12
C LEU A 217 -4.88 6.30 10.37
N ILE A 218 -5.09 5.24 11.14
CA ILE A 218 -4.19 4.08 11.19
C ILE A 218 -4.75 3.04 10.23
N VAL A 219 -3.87 2.45 9.43
CA VAL A 219 -4.14 1.24 8.64
C VAL A 219 -3.15 0.17 9.07
N THR A 220 -3.64 -0.97 9.56
CA THR A 220 -2.83 -2.13 9.98
C THR A 220 -3.13 -3.31 9.08
N GLY A 221 -2.14 -3.73 8.31
CA GLY A 221 -2.23 -4.85 7.37
C GLY A 221 -1.02 -5.77 7.49
N GLY A 222 -1.23 -7.05 7.21
CA GLY A 222 -0.23 -8.08 7.44
C GLY A 222 -0.49 -9.36 6.67
N GLY A 223 0.49 -10.25 6.64
CA GLY A 223 0.44 -11.51 5.91
C GLY A 223 1.55 -12.47 6.32
N CYS A 224 1.43 -13.72 5.87
CA CYS A 224 2.40 -14.77 6.13
C CYS A 224 3.01 -15.30 4.83
N TRP A 225 4.35 -15.33 4.77
CA TRP A 225 5.12 -15.89 3.66
C TRP A 225 6.09 -16.95 4.19
N GLN A 226 6.00 -18.17 3.66
CA GLN A 226 6.85 -19.31 4.07
C GLN A 226 6.89 -19.56 5.60
N GLY A 227 5.78 -19.28 6.29
CA GLY A 227 5.67 -19.48 7.74
C GLY A 227 6.22 -18.35 8.61
N ILE A 228 6.75 -17.28 8.01
CA ILE A 228 7.05 -16.01 8.67
C ILE A 228 5.85 -15.08 8.45
N CYS A 229 5.28 -14.57 9.53
CA CYS A 229 4.14 -13.67 9.53
C CYS A 229 4.55 -12.28 10.04
N GLY A 230 3.98 -11.23 9.46
CA GLY A 230 4.18 -9.85 9.88
C GLY A 230 2.94 -9.00 9.73
N THR A 231 2.82 -7.99 10.58
CA THR A 231 1.83 -6.91 10.48
C THR A 231 2.55 -5.58 10.58
N TRP A 232 2.12 -4.62 9.76
CA TRP A 232 2.66 -3.27 9.74
C TRP A 232 1.54 -2.22 9.79
N ALA A 233 1.82 -1.12 10.48
CA ALA A 233 1.00 0.08 10.51
C ALA A 233 1.51 1.16 9.55
N SER A 234 0.59 1.78 8.83
CA SER A 234 0.77 3.09 8.20
C SER A 234 -0.18 4.09 8.85
N VAL A 235 0.28 5.33 9.04
CA VAL A 235 -0.50 6.39 9.69
C VAL A 235 -0.57 7.62 8.80
N TYR A 236 -1.78 8.13 8.59
CA TYR A 236 -2.06 9.26 7.70
C TYR A 236 -2.72 10.40 8.47
N GLY A 237 -2.15 11.61 8.39
CA GLY A 237 -2.78 12.84 8.86
C GLY A 237 -3.82 13.35 7.86
N ILE A 238 -4.99 13.75 8.36
CA ILE A 238 -6.18 14.09 7.57
C ILE A 238 -6.71 15.45 8.00
N LYS A 239 -6.83 16.36 7.02
CA LYS A 239 -7.41 17.72 7.13
C LYS A 239 -8.32 17.97 5.93
N PRO A 240 -9.20 19.01 5.94
CA PRO A 240 -9.98 19.38 4.77
C PRO A 240 -9.11 19.49 3.51
N GLY A 241 -9.47 18.76 2.45
CA GLY A 241 -8.77 18.71 1.16
C GLY A 241 -7.38 18.05 1.15
N HIS A 242 -6.93 17.43 2.26
CA HIS A 242 -5.53 17.00 2.39
C HIS A 242 -5.36 15.71 3.20
N VAL A 243 -4.59 14.77 2.64
CA VAL A 243 -4.07 13.57 3.33
C VAL A 243 -2.55 13.54 3.19
N ALA A 244 -1.83 13.27 4.28
CA ALA A 244 -0.38 13.10 4.28
C ALA A 244 0.06 11.87 5.07
N THR A 245 1.01 11.10 4.53
CA THR A 245 1.62 9.94 5.20
C THR A 245 2.56 10.42 6.32
N TYR A 246 2.21 10.12 7.57
CA TYR A 246 2.98 10.47 8.78
C TYR A 246 3.83 9.31 9.29
N ALA A 247 3.41 8.08 9.02
CA ALA A 247 4.21 6.87 9.15
C ALA A 247 3.82 5.89 8.05
N SER A 248 4.75 5.04 7.64
CA SER A 248 4.52 3.98 6.66
C SER A 248 5.30 2.75 7.07
N THR A 249 4.69 1.58 6.92
CA THR A 249 5.30 0.26 7.17
C THR A 249 6.05 0.16 8.51
N ILE A 250 5.46 0.67 9.60
CA ILE A 250 6.00 0.49 10.96
C ILE A 250 5.61 -0.91 11.43
N PRO A 251 6.55 -1.81 11.76
CA PRO A 251 6.20 -3.11 12.32
C PRO A 251 5.34 -2.98 13.58
N THR A 252 4.30 -3.81 13.67
CA THR A 252 3.49 -3.96 14.89
C THR A 252 3.60 -5.38 15.42
N ASP A 253 3.63 -6.38 14.54
CA ASP A 253 3.62 -7.78 14.93
C ASP A 253 4.57 -8.57 14.02
N GLY A 254 5.16 -9.64 14.57
CA GLY A 254 5.97 -10.57 13.79
C GLY A 254 6.11 -11.90 14.50
N ASN A 255 6.01 -13.00 13.74
CA ASN A 255 6.37 -14.32 14.24
C ASN A 255 6.91 -15.24 13.13
N ASN A 256 7.63 -16.29 13.52
CA ASN A 256 8.10 -17.33 12.60
C ASN A 256 7.72 -18.76 13.03
N LEU A 257 6.65 -18.89 13.81
CA LEU A 257 6.17 -20.18 14.36
C LEU A 257 5.80 -21.20 13.27
N GLY A 258 5.42 -20.73 12.08
CA GLY A 258 5.13 -21.58 10.92
C GLY A 258 6.36 -21.93 10.07
N ALA A 259 7.51 -21.27 10.27
CA ALA A 259 8.70 -21.42 9.43
C ALA A 259 9.58 -22.61 9.86
N SER A 260 9.52 -23.00 11.14
CA SER A 260 10.14 -24.24 11.64
C SER A 260 9.29 -24.85 12.75
N GLY A 261 9.19 -26.18 12.79
CA GLY A 261 8.36 -26.91 13.75
C GLY A 261 8.82 -26.77 15.21
N ASP A 262 10.06 -26.33 15.44
CA ASP A 262 10.66 -26.28 16.77
C ASP A 262 10.47 -24.93 17.47
N CYS A 263 10.05 -23.86 16.76
CA CYS A 263 10.00 -22.52 17.36
C CYS A 263 8.97 -22.35 18.48
N ASP A 264 7.77 -22.93 18.35
CA ASP A 264 6.76 -22.92 19.40
C ASP A 264 7.24 -23.63 20.68
N ALA A 265 7.99 -24.73 20.52
CA ALA A 265 8.60 -25.45 21.62
C ALA A 265 9.77 -24.68 22.25
N ALA A 266 10.63 -24.07 21.43
CA ALA A 266 11.79 -23.30 21.89
C ALA A 266 11.40 -22.10 22.77
N LEU A 267 10.35 -21.36 22.37
CA LEU A 267 9.85 -20.22 23.14
C LEU A 267 9.24 -20.68 24.49
N LYS A 268 8.36 -21.68 24.47
CA LYS A 268 7.69 -22.21 25.68
C LYS A 268 8.64 -22.88 26.68
N ALA A 269 9.65 -23.60 26.20
CA ALA A 269 10.61 -24.30 27.06
C ALA A 269 11.41 -23.32 27.93
N ALA A 270 11.80 -22.17 27.36
CA ALA A 270 12.65 -21.21 28.04
C ALA A 270 11.89 -20.31 29.03
N ASP A 271 10.62 -19.96 28.75
CA ASP A 271 9.71 -19.35 29.75
C ASP A 271 9.65 -20.18 31.04
N THR A 272 9.71 -21.50 30.91
CA THR A 272 9.66 -22.45 32.04
C THR A 272 11.01 -22.59 32.76
N ALA A 273 12.13 -22.24 32.10
CA ALA A 273 13.48 -22.38 32.63
C ALA A 273 13.98 -21.15 33.41
N HIS A 274 13.40 -19.97 33.19
CA HIS A 274 13.90 -18.70 33.75
C HIS A 274 12.84 -17.93 34.52
N GLY A 275 12.59 -18.37 35.76
CA GLY A 275 11.91 -17.54 36.75
C GLY A 275 12.68 -16.25 37.03
N ALA A 276 12.12 -15.12 36.59
CA ALA A 276 12.57 -13.75 36.87
C ALA A 276 13.98 -13.37 36.36
N ALA A 277 14.10 -13.11 35.05
CA ALA A 277 15.21 -12.34 34.48
C ALA A 277 14.77 -10.88 34.21
N SER A 278 15.58 -9.91 34.63
CA SER A 278 15.26 -8.47 34.60
C SER A 278 15.43 -7.84 33.21
N GLU A 279 14.61 -6.83 32.91
CA GLU A 279 14.82 -5.91 31.79
C GLU A 279 16.25 -5.35 31.80
N THR A 280 17.03 -5.63 30.75
CA THR A 280 18.23 -4.85 30.40
C THR A 280 18.47 -4.94 28.89
N ASP A 281 18.77 -3.81 28.26
CA ASP A 281 18.98 -3.70 26.81
C ASP A 281 20.11 -4.63 26.32
N VAL A 282 19.85 -5.35 25.23
CA VAL A 282 20.89 -5.96 24.40
C VAL A 282 20.64 -5.58 22.95
N VAL A 283 21.63 -4.91 22.36
CA VAL A 283 21.66 -4.47 20.96
C VAL A 283 21.69 -5.68 20.03
N ALA A 284 20.85 -5.66 18.98
CA ALA A 284 20.86 -6.69 17.95
C ALA A 284 22.20 -6.69 17.18
N THR A 285 22.98 -7.77 17.31
CA THR A 285 24.18 -8.02 16.52
C THR A 285 23.82 -8.80 15.26
N THR A 286 24.03 -8.20 14.09
CA THR A 286 23.90 -8.88 12.80
C THR A 286 25.11 -9.76 12.52
N ASP A 287 25.03 -11.05 12.86
CA ASP A 287 25.99 -12.07 12.40
C ASP A 287 25.26 -13.23 11.71
N ALA A 288 25.76 -13.62 10.55
CA ALA A 288 25.18 -14.68 9.73
C ALA A 288 25.80 -16.04 10.05
N GLY A 289 24.98 -17.04 10.42
CA GLY A 289 25.45 -18.42 10.57
C GLY A 289 24.65 -19.35 11.49
N GLY A 290 23.73 -18.83 12.30
CA GLY A 290 22.84 -19.65 13.13
C GLY A 290 21.52 -20.04 12.45
N PRO A 291 20.75 -20.99 13.02
CA PRO A 291 19.31 -21.07 12.72
C PRO A 291 18.64 -19.73 13.01
N PRO A 292 17.56 -19.35 12.29
CA PRO A 292 16.87 -18.10 12.54
C PRO A 292 16.39 -18.08 14.00
N SER A 293 16.58 -16.96 14.69
CA SER A 293 15.99 -16.76 16.01
C SER A 293 14.49 -16.98 15.92
N CYS A 294 13.93 -17.80 16.82
CA CYS A 294 12.49 -17.97 16.92
C CYS A 294 11.89 -16.73 17.59
N PHE A 295 10.77 -16.22 17.08
CA PHE A 295 10.09 -15.07 17.67
C PHE A 295 8.58 -15.18 17.51
N ASP A 296 7.88 -14.65 18.51
CA ASP A 296 6.46 -14.34 18.50
C ASP A 296 6.27 -13.05 19.29
N ILE A 297 6.04 -11.95 18.58
CA ILE A 297 5.98 -10.58 19.12
C ILE A 297 4.71 -9.93 18.59
N ASN A 298 3.87 -9.46 19.52
CA ASN A 298 2.55 -8.90 19.23
C ASN A 298 2.48 -7.46 19.77
N GLY A 299 2.04 -6.51 18.95
CA GLY A 299 2.08 -5.08 19.23
C GLY A 299 0.70 -4.42 19.26
N LYS A 300 0.37 -3.82 20.40
CA LYS A 300 -0.87 -3.04 20.56
C LYS A 300 -0.59 -1.57 20.30
N LEU A 301 -0.94 -1.13 19.09
CA LEU A 301 -0.82 0.27 18.67
C LEU A 301 -1.95 1.13 19.26
N SER A 302 -1.60 2.30 19.77
CA SER A 302 -2.54 3.33 20.23
C SER A 302 -2.03 4.73 19.89
N LEU A 303 -2.97 5.67 19.71
CA LEU A 303 -2.69 7.10 19.56
C LEU A 303 -3.15 7.85 20.82
N ALA A 304 -2.30 8.77 21.28
CA ALA A 304 -2.53 9.63 22.43
C ALA A 304 -2.08 11.06 22.14
N THR A 305 -2.47 12.01 23.00
CA THR A 305 -1.93 13.37 23.00
C THR A 305 -0.86 13.47 24.09
N ALA A 306 0.34 13.92 23.73
CA ALA A 306 1.42 14.20 24.67
C ALA A 306 1.15 15.49 25.47
N ALA A 307 1.90 15.69 26.56
CA ALA A 307 1.76 16.85 27.44
C ALA A 307 2.07 18.21 26.76
N ASP A 308 2.81 18.18 25.65
CA ASP A 308 3.09 19.35 24.78
C ASP A 308 2.00 19.59 23.72
N GLY A 309 0.93 18.80 23.72
CA GLY A 309 -0.17 18.88 22.75
C GLY A 309 0.09 18.16 21.42
N THR A 310 1.29 17.60 21.21
CA THR A 310 1.59 16.83 19.99
C THR A 310 0.99 15.42 20.04
N SER A 311 0.77 14.81 18.88
CA SER A 311 0.33 13.41 18.84
C SER A 311 1.48 12.45 19.12
N GLU A 312 1.17 11.42 19.89
CA GLU A 312 2.09 10.36 20.29
C GLU A 312 1.49 8.99 19.95
N MET A 313 2.18 8.22 19.13
CA MET A 313 1.86 6.84 18.81
C MET A 313 2.66 5.93 19.75
N ARG A 314 1.96 5.02 20.42
CA ARG A 314 2.57 4.04 21.32
C ARG A 314 2.26 2.64 20.82
N ILE A 315 3.28 1.81 20.67
CA ILE A 315 3.13 0.38 20.39
C ILE A 315 3.64 -0.36 21.61
N HIS A 316 2.72 -1.03 22.31
CA HIS A 316 3.07 -1.89 23.44
C HIS A 316 3.28 -3.31 22.92
N PHE A 317 4.52 -3.79 23.00
CA PHE A 317 4.94 -5.10 22.53
C PHE A 317 4.97 -6.11 23.67
N ASP A 318 4.22 -7.19 23.50
CA ASP A 318 4.22 -8.38 24.33
C ASP A 318 4.70 -9.58 23.48
N GLY A 319 5.56 -10.45 24.02
CA GLY A 319 6.00 -11.64 23.30
C GLY A 319 7.33 -12.22 23.79
N ALA A 320 8.00 -12.96 22.92
CA ALA A 320 9.30 -13.56 23.20
C ALA A 320 10.13 -13.74 21.91
N GLN A 321 11.46 -13.74 22.07
CA GLN A 321 12.40 -14.12 21.00
C GLN A 321 13.57 -14.92 21.55
N THR A 322 14.13 -15.85 20.77
CA THR A 322 15.42 -16.47 21.11
C THR A 322 16.58 -15.53 20.80
N SER A 323 17.68 -15.67 21.55
CA SER A 323 18.89 -14.87 21.43
C SER A 323 20.13 -15.77 21.39
N GLY A 324 21.04 -15.45 20.47
CA GLY A 324 22.26 -16.22 20.21
C GLY A 324 22.07 -17.40 19.26
N SER A 325 23.18 -17.80 18.62
CA SER A 325 23.30 -18.99 17.78
C SER A 325 24.07 -20.08 18.54
N GLY A 326 23.38 -21.09 19.04
CA GLY A 326 23.98 -22.20 19.79
C GLY A 326 22.94 -23.28 20.13
N ASP A 327 23.40 -24.37 20.75
CA ASP A 327 22.56 -25.55 21.04
C ASP A 327 21.47 -25.29 22.10
N GLU A 328 21.67 -24.30 22.98
CA GLU A 328 20.68 -23.80 23.94
C GLU A 328 20.50 -22.28 23.76
N PRO A 329 19.64 -21.82 22.84
CA PRO A 329 19.44 -20.40 22.60
C PRO A 329 18.57 -19.79 23.72
N ALA A 330 19.06 -18.73 24.38
CA ALA A 330 18.38 -18.12 25.51
C ALA A 330 17.17 -17.29 25.04
N VAL A 331 15.99 -17.49 25.62
CA VAL A 331 14.82 -16.66 25.28
C VAL A 331 14.81 -15.37 26.10
N ARG A 332 14.57 -14.27 25.39
CA ARG A 332 14.26 -12.95 25.92
C ARG A 332 12.76 -12.74 25.82
N ALA A 333 12.09 -12.58 26.97
CA ALA A 333 10.75 -12.04 27.01
C ALA A 333 10.75 -10.58 26.52
N ILE A 334 9.72 -10.22 25.76
CA ILE A 334 9.46 -8.88 25.26
C ILE A 334 8.23 -8.36 26.00
N HIS A 335 8.42 -7.32 26.81
CA HIS A 335 7.34 -6.55 27.42
C HIS A 335 7.81 -5.10 27.48
N GLN A 336 7.63 -4.36 26.38
CA GLN A 336 8.19 -3.01 26.24
C GLN A 336 7.29 -2.10 25.40
N THR A 337 7.52 -0.80 25.45
CA THR A 337 6.73 0.18 24.68
C THR A 337 7.64 1.03 23.81
N ALA A 338 7.42 1.03 22.50
CA ALA A 338 7.99 2.02 21.60
C ALA A 338 7.07 3.24 21.55
N VAL A 339 7.65 4.42 21.70
CA VAL A 339 6.93 5.70 21.73
C VAL A 339 7.43 6.58 20.60
N TYR A 340 6.56 6.92 19.67
CA TYR A 340 6.84 7.79 18.53
C TYR A 340 6.05 9.09 18.69
N ARG A 341 6.68 10.23 18.42
CA ARG A 341 6.03 11.55 18.47
C ARG A 341 5.95 12.17 17.10
N LEU A 342 4.81 12.77 16.78
CA LEU A 342 4.62 13.53 15.55
C LEU A 342 5.47 14.80 15.58
N ARG A 343 6.44 14.88 14.67
CA ARG A 343 7.36 16.02 14.46
C ARG A 343 7.49 16.26 12.96
N ASP A 344 7.34 17.51 12.52
CA ASP A 344 7.49 17.92 11.11
C ASP A 344 6.73 17.03 10.11
N GLY A 345 5.52 16.60 10.50
CA GLY A 345 4.66 15.72 9.68
C GLY A 345 5.09 14.26 9.62
N LYS A 346 5.92 13.78 10.57
CA LYS A 346 6.31 12.37 10.68
C LYS A 346 6.30 11.87 12.13
N TYR A 347 5.92 10.61 12.35
CA TYR A 347 6.14 9.96 13.64
C TYR A 347 7.62 9.54 13.75
N VAL A 348 8.31 10.07 14.76
CA VAL A 348 9.72 9.79 15.05
C VAL A 348 9.81 9.09 16.39
N LEU A 349 10.54 7.97 16.47
CA LEU A 349 10.79 7.25 17.72
C LEU A 349 11.52 8.18 18.72
N VAL A 350 10.97 8.33 19.93
CA VAL A 350 11.50 9.18 21.00
C VAL A 350 11.82 8.43 22.29
N ALA A 351 11.26 7.24 22.50
CA ALA A 351 11.61 6.35 23.61
C ALA A 351 11.32 4.87 23.26
N GLY A 352 12.04 3.96 23.91
CA GLY A 352 11.99 2.52 23.62
C GLY A 352 12.65 2.15 22.29
N HIS A 353 12.43 0.91 21.85
CA HIS A 353 12.77 0.43 20.51
C HIS A 353 11.68 -0.50 19.99
N ASP A 354 11.62 -0.64 18.67
CA ASP A 354 10.84 -1.67 17.99
C ASP A 354 11.60 -3.02 18.13
N PRO A 355 11.01 -4.04 18.76
CA PRO A 355 11.64 -5.35 18.92
C PRO A 355 11.33 -6.31 17.76
N VAL A 356 10.45 -5.95 16.80
CA VAL A 356 10.08 -6.85 15.70
C VAL A 356 11.27 -7.00 14.74
N PRO A 357 11.73 -8.24 14.45
CA PRO A 357 12.81 -8.46 13.48
C PRO A 357 12.46 -7.94 12.08
N ALA A 358 13.48 -7.49 11.34
CA ALA A 358 13.34 -7.17 9.93
C ALA A 358 13.39 -8.44 9.06
N PHE A 359 12.50 -8.55 8.08
CA PHE A 359 12.41 -9.62 7.08
C PHE A 359 11.84 -9.08 5.76
#